data_AF-A0AAI9CJX8-F1
#
_entry.id   AF-A0AAI9CJX8-F1
#
_cell.length_a   1.000
_cell.length_b   1.000
_cell.length_c   1.000
_cell.angle_alpha   90.00
_cell.angle_beta   90.00
_cell.angle_gamma   90.00
#
_symmetry.space_group_name_H-M   'P 1'
#
loop_
_entity.id
_entity.type
_entity.pdbx_description
1 polymer ?
#
loop_
_entity_poly.entity_id
_entity_poly.type
_entity_poly.pdbx_seq_one_letter_code
_entity_poly.pdbx_strand_id
1 'polypeptide(L)'
;MKRLSLILILSTSMLPGPAGAGGAAATYEELPSLANSGVAVVAASFDGAVLAGTGRRGCCFSQAFRWSRQDGVRWLLPRNEAEDSSARAISRDGQIILVETRISTAMQVLRWLRGGERVAVTPVSESHQGLAMNADGTVVGGAQYLYHSPDSEQPYLWSEAGGYRILPAPEGADGTRPTHFDPNPAVIHGIFFVDGPEPGDPAMPMRIRWRNDEIDPASLVPMPDDTLQIGQIASAQSLQAAGIDRYEPMSIVWMDLQGGILLGSEPFSNQALIWTRSNGVCRLQDWLQALPVELPEDTRWEGSLVSPDGRVLVGLGHRKGGEEQVPWRVSSEVPLADIVLSAPGCAAPAG
;
A
#
# COMPACT_ATOMS: atom_id res chain seq x y z
N MET A 1 47.38 -54.35 -3.52
CA MET A 1 45.90 -54.23 -3.42
C MET A 1 45.52 -52.78 -3.22
N LYS A 2 45.05 -52.12 -4.28
CA LYS A 2 44.18 -50.92 -4.27
C LYS A 2 43.65 -50.79 -5.70
N ARG A 3 42.39 -51.16 -5.92
CA ARG A 3 41.69 -51.01 -7.21
C ARG A 3 41.22 -49.55 -7.30
N LEU A 4 41.69 -48.82 -8.31
CA LEU A 4 41.07 -47.55 -8.71
C LEU A 4 39.86 -47.88 -9.59
N SER A 5 38.67 -47.54 -9.11
CA SER A 5 37.44 -47.57 -9.91
C SER A 5 37.33 -46.26 -10.69
N LEU A 6 37.37 -46.35 -12.02
CA LEU A 6 37.10 -45.24 -12.93
C LEU A 6 35.56 -45.12 -13.08
N ILE A 7 34.96 -44.08 -12.52
CA ILE A 7 33.53 -43.78 -12.71
C ILE A 7 33.39 -42.98 -14.01
N LEU A 8 32.74 -43.57 -15.01
CA LEU A 8 32.37 -42.94 -16.26
C LEU A 8 31.12 -42.08 -16.01
N ILE A 9 31.27 -40.75 -15.92
CA ILE A 9 30.12 -39.83 -15.83
C ILE A 9 29.65 -39.57 -17.27
N LEU A 10 28.57 -40.24 -17.69
CA LEU A 10 27.86 -39.86 -18.92
C LEU A 10 27.30 -38.45 -18.74
N SER A 11 27.88 -37.49 -19.46
CA SER A 11 27.34 -36.15 -19.59
C SER A 11 26.23 -36.19 -20.64
N THR A 12 24.97 -36.31 -20.21
CA THR A 12 23.83 -36.05 -21.08
C THR A 12 23.74 -34.54 -21.32
N SER A 13 24.21 -34.10 -22.49
CA SER A 13 23.96 -32.77 -23.00
C SER A 13 22.46 -32.62 -23.28
N MET A 14 21.72 -32.01 -22.35
CA MET A 14 20.37 -31.53 -22.62
C MET A 14 20.48 -30.31 -23.54
N LEU A 15 20.04 -30.47 -24.78
CA LEU A 15 19.69 -29.35 -25.65
C LEU A 15 18.57 -28.55 -24.97
N PRO A 16 18.58 -27.21 -25.00
CA PRO A 16 17.45 -26.44 -24.52
C PRO A 16 16.26 -26.72 -25.44
N GLY A 17 15.21 -27.32 -24.88
CA GLY A 17 13.90 -27.37 -25.52
C GLY A 17 13.35 -25.95 -25.70
N PRO A 18 12.39 -25.75 -26.62
CA PRO A 18 11.75 -24.45 -26.77
C PRO A 18 11.15 -24.04 -25.42
N ALA A 19 11.34 -22.78 -25.04
CA ALA A 19 10.79 -22.20 -23.83
C ALA A 19 9.26 -22.38 -23.84
N GLY A 20 8.79 -23.44 -23.19
CA GLY A 20 7.39 -23.55 -22.82
C GLY A 20 7.09 -22.44 -21.83
N ALA A 21 5.94 -21.78 -22.01
CA ALA A 21 5.35 -20.89 -21.04
C ALA A 21 5.21 -21.64 -19.70
N GLY A 22 6.23 -21.53 -18.86
CA GLY A 22 6.16 -21.97 -17.47
C GLY A 22 5.23 -21.00 -16.77
N GLY A 23 3.94 -21.34 -16.72
CA GLY A 23 2.96 -20.57 -15.97
C GLY A 23 3.47 -20.42 -14.54
N ALA A 24 3.77 -19.20 -14.14
CA ALA A 24 4.15 -18.92 -12.77
C ALA A 24 3.06 -19.45 -11.84
N ALA A 25 3.46 -20.25 -10.84
CA ALA A 25 2.53 -20.80 -9.88
C ALA A 25 1.98 -19.67 -9.01
N ALA A 26 0.75 -19.25 -9.31
CA ALA A 26 -0.04 -18.42 -8.41
C ALA A 26 -0.84 -19.32 -7.46
N THR A 27 -1.15 -18.81 -6.28
CA THR A 27 -2.00 -19.49 -5.30
C THR A 27 -3.08 -18.52 -4.81
N TYR A 28 -4.31 -19.00 -4.71
CA TYR A 28 -5.43 -18.28 -4.11
C TYR A 28 -5.70 -18.79 -2.70
N GLU A 29 -6.00 -17.88 -1.77
CA GLU A 29 -6.39 -18.21 -0.40
C GLU A 29 -7.45 -17.21 0.09
N GLU A 30 -8.58 -17.72 0.59
CA GLU A 30 -9.48 -16.93 1.42
C GLU A 30 -8.84 -16.72 2.80
N LEU A 31 -9.13 -15.58 3.42
CA LEU A 31 -8.69 -15.26 4.77
C LEU A 31 -9.88 -15.43 5.74
N PRO A 32 -10.39 -16.67 5.98
CA PRO A 32 -11.70 -16.90 6.58
C PRO A 32 -11.83 -16.37 8.00
N SER A 33 -10.73 -16.24 8.74
CA SER A 33 -10.75 -15.59 10.07
C SER A 33 -11.14 -14.10 10.02
N LEU A 34 -11.08 -13.48 8.84
CA LEU A 34 -11.48 -12.09 8.55
C LEU A 34 -12.82 -12.01 7.79
N ALA A 35 -13.55 -13.12 7.62
CA ALA A 35 -14.83 -13.13 6.94
C ALA A 35 -15.94 -12.59 7.86
N ASN A 36 -16.12 -11.27 7.84
CA ASN A 36 -17.19 -10.55 8.51
C ASN A 36 -17.41 -9.17 7.88
N SER A 37 -18.63 -8.64 8.01
CA SER A 37 -18.98 -7.36 7.41
C SER A 37 -18.12 -6.21 7.97
N GLY A 38 -17.55 -5.41 7.07
CA GLY A 38 -16.80 -4.21 7.43
C GLY A 38 -15.34 -4.47 7.83
N VAL A 39 -14.66 -5.37 7.13
CA VAL A 39 -13.20 -5.53 7.19
C VAL A 39 -12.56 -4.83 5.97
N ALA A 40 -11.52 -4.06 6.23
CA ALA A 40 -10.64 -3.49 5.21
C ALA A 40 -9.18 -3.83 5.54
N VAL A 41 -8.47 -4.45 4.60
CA VAL A 41 -7.02 -4.59 4.68
C VAL A 41 -6.38 -3.34 4.08
N VAL A 42 -5.54 -2.68 4.85
CA VAL A 42 -4.99 -1.35 4.50
C VAL A 42 -3.48 -1.38 4.29
N ALA A 43 -2.79 -2.41 4.79
CA ALA A 43 -1.34 -2.55 4.63
C ALA A 43 -0.89 -4.02 4.67
N ALA A 44 0.21 -4.33 3.99
CA ALA A 44 0.88 -5.63 4.02
C ALA A 44 2.39 -5.50 4.25
N SER A 45 2.98 -6.49 4.90
CA SER A 45 4.44 -6.67 4.93
C SER A 45 5.00 -6.83 3.52
N PHE A 46 6.32 -6.70 3.38
CA PHE A 46 6.99 -6.73 2.08
C PHE A 46 6.70 -8.01 1.28
N ASP A 47 6.62 -9.14 1.98
CA ASP A 47 6.33 -10.47 1.44
C ASP A 47 4.83 -10.84 1.48
N GLY A 48 3.96 -9.93 1.94
CA GLY A 48 2.53 -10.18 2.14
C GLY A 48 2.17 -11.27 3.15
N ALA A 49 3.11 -11.74 3.97
CA ALA A 49 2.86 -12.77 4.98
C ALA A 49 2.08 -12.23 6.20
N VAL A 50 2.19 -10.92 6.44
CA VAL A 50 1.46 -10.22 7.51
C VAL A 50 0.63 -9.12 6.88
N LEU A 51 -0.66 -9.12 7.23
CA LEU A 51 -1.60 -8.09 6.81
C LEU A 51 -2.04 -7.28 8.03
N ALA A 52 -2.28 -5.99 7.83
CA ALA A 52 -2.87 -5.11 8.83
C ALA A 52 -4.09 -4.41 8.24
N GLY A 53 -5.09 -4.18 9.08
CA GLY A 53 -6.35 -3.63 8.62
C GLY A 53 -7.23 -3.16 9.77
N THR A 54 -8.44 -2.77 9.39
CA THR A 54 -9.50 -2.32 10.27
C THR A 54 -10.71 -3.21 10.08
N GLY A 55 -11.31 -3.69 11.15
CA GLY A 55 -12.48 -4.56 11.09
C GLY A 55 -13.47 -4.31 12.22
N ARG A 56 -14.75 -4.59 11.99
CA ARG A 56 -15.74 -4.52 13.07
C ARG A 56 -15.57 -5.68 14.04
N ARG A 57 -15.33 -5.37 15.32
CA ARG A 57 -15.28 -6.35 16.41
C ARG A 57 -16.44 -6.15 17.37
N GLY A 58 -17.60 -6.72 17.03
CA GLY A 58 -18.84 -6.51 17.77
C GLY A 58 -19.69 -5.41 17.14
N CYS A 59 -20.57 -4.78 17.92
CA CYS A 59 -21.66 -3.98 17.36
C CYS A 59 -21.29 -2.57 16.89
N CYS A 60 -20.20 -2.00 17.38
CA CYS A 60 -20.19 -0.55 17.53
C CYS A 60 -18.85 0.15 17.29
N PHE A 61 -17.72 -0.57 17.25
CA PHE A 61 -16.39 0.03 17.06
C PHE A 61 -15.58 -0.76 16.04
N SER A 62 -14.85 -0.03 15.20
CA SER A 62 -13.85 -0.57 14.30
C SER A 62 -12.57 -0.79 15.08
N GLN A 63 -11.93 -1.94 14.91
CA GLN A 63 -10.67 -2.25 15.58
C GLN A 63 -9.58 -2.57 14.57
N ALA A 64 -8.38 -2.08 14.86
CA ALA A 64 -7.20 -2.47 14.13
C ALA A 64 -6.89 -3.95 14.41
N PHE A 65 -6.51 -4.68 13.37
CA PHE A 65 -6.08 -6.06 13.48
C PHE A 65 -4.76 -6.29 12.73
N ARG A 66 -4.07 -7.34 13.14
CA ARG A 66 -3.01 -8.02 12.41
C ARG A 66 -3.51 -9.40 12.01
N TRP A 67 -3.21 -9.82 10.80
CA TRP A 67 -3.42 -11.19 10.35
C TRP A 67 -2.12 -11.82 9.90
N SER A 68 -1.96 -13.11 10.19
CA SER A 68 -0.95 -13.97 9.57
C SER A 68 -1.47 -15.39 9.50
N ARG A 69 -0.92 -16.22 8.61
CA ARG A 69 -1.33 -17.63 8.49
C ARG A 69 -1.16 -18.43 9.79
N GLN A 70 -0.13 -18.11 10.58
CA GLN A 70 0.16 -18.80 11.85
C GLN A 70 -0.81 -18.39 12.96
N ASP A 71 -1.06 -17.08 13.10
CA ASP A 71 -1.77 -16.54 14.26
C ASP A 71 -3.27 -16.31 13.99
N GLY A 72 -3.72 -16.37 12.73
CA GLY A 72 -5.02 -15.88 12.31
C GLY A 72 -5.17 -14.38 12.60
N VAL A 73 -6.39 -13.93 12.87
CA VAL A 73 -6.68 -12.54 13.26
C VAL A 73 -6.33 -12.30 14.72
N ARG A 74 -5.46 -11.32 14.94
CA ARG A 74 -5.15 -10.76 16.25
C ARG A 74 -5.57 -9.29 16.28
N TRP A 75 -6.53 -8.98 17.12
CA TRP A 75 -6.93 -7.60 17.40
C TRP A 75 -5.85 -6.89 18.21
N LEU A 76 -5.52 -5.65 17.83
CA LEU A 76 -4.35 -4.94 18.36
C LEU A 76 -4.63 -4.22 19.69
N LEU A 77 -5.90 -3.95 19.98
CA LEU A 77 -6.34 -3.35 21.23
C LEU A 77 -7.25 -4.30 22.04
N PRO A 78 -7.23 -4.22 23.38
CA PRO A 78 -8.19 -4.90 24.25
C PRO A 78 -9.65 -4.65 23.85
N ARG A 79 -10.50 -5.64 24.08
CA ARG A 79 -11.93 -5.58 23.70
C ARG A 79 -12.71 -4.50 24.47
N ASN A 80 -12.29 -4.17 25.69
CA ASN A 80 -12.95 -3.22 26.57
C ASN A 80 -12.51 -1.76 26.34
N GLU A 81 -11.53 -1.51 25.47
CA GLU A 81 -11.23 -0.16 25.00
C GLU A 81 -12.31 0.20 23.96
N ALA A 82 -13.29 1.01 24.38
CA ALA A 82 -14.46 1.43 23.60
C ALA A 82 -14.12 2.55 22.60
N GLU A 83 -13.04 2.33 21.85
CA GLU A 83 -12.41 3.33 21.01
C GLU A 83 -12.18 2.74 19.62
N ASP A 84 -12.53 3.52 18.58
CA ASP A 84 -12.22 3.14 17.21
C ASP A 84 -10.70 3.12 17.03
N SER A 85 -10.22 2.11 16.31
CA SER A 85 -8.83 2.05 15.91
C SER A 85 -8.69 1.54 14.50
N SER A 86 -7.68 2.05 13.81
CA SER A 86 -7.37 1.68 12.44
C SER A 86 -5.88 1.45 12.25
N ALA A 87 -5.52 0.36 11.58
CA ALA A 87 -4.17 0.22 11.08
C ALA A 87 -3.90 1.30 10.03
N ARG A 88 -2.69 1.83 9.99
CA ARG A 88 -2.28 2.89 9.07
C ARG A 88 -1.10 2.48 8.20
N ALA A 89 -0.15 1.76 8.78
CA ALA A 89 1.03 1.24 8.08
C ALA A 89 1.57 0.00 8.79
N ILE A 90 2.40 -0.76 8.07
CA ILE A 90 3.12 -1.91 8.61
C ILE A 90 4.57 -1.88 8.15
N SER A 91 5.47 -2.31 9.04
CA SER A 91 6.89 -2.47 8.75
C SER A 91 7.14 -3.58 7.74
N ARG A 92 8.29 -3.53 7.09
CA ARG A 92 8.70 -4.46 6.03
C ARG A 92 8.60 -5.92 6.47
N ASP A 93 8.96 -6.21 7.72
CA ASP A 93 8.98 -7.54 8.33
C ASP A 93 7.67 -7.92 9.06
N GLY A 94 6.68 -7.01 9.07
CA GLY A 94 5.39 -7.23 9.69
C GLY A 94 5.38 -7.26 11.22
N GLN A 95 6.44 -6.81 11.90
CA GLN A 95 6.54 -6.85 13.37
C GLN A 95 5.96 -5.61 14.06
N ILE A 96 6.01 -4.47 13.39
CA ILE A 96 5.50 -3.17 13.85
C ILE A 96 4.34 -2.73 12.95
N ILE A 97 3.23 -2.33 13.57
CA ILE A 97 2.06 -1.75 12.91
C ILE A 97 1.80 -0.37 13.51
N LEU A 98 1.59 0.64 12.65
CA LEU A 98 1.04 1.91 13.09
C LEU A 98 -0.47 1.80 13.22
N VAL A 99 -0.97 2.15 14.40
CA VAL A 99 -2.39 2.15 14.72
C VAL A 99 -2.78 3.55 15.14
N GLU A 100 -3.78 4.11 14.48
CA GLU A 100 -4.45 5.31 14.96
C GLU A 100 -5.62 4.87 15.84
N THR A 101 -5.70 5.43 17.05
CA THR A 101 -6.77 5.20 18.01
C THR A 101 -7.51 6.50 18.28
N ARG A 102 -8.85 6.44 18.27
CA ARG A 102 -9.74 7.54 18.59
C ARG A 102 -10.08 7.55 20.08
N ILE A 103 -9.61 8.56 20.80
CA ILE A 103 -9.89 8.80 22.21
C ILE A 103 -10.94 9.91 22.30
N SER A 104 -12.21 9.54 22.51
CA SER A 104 -13.36 10.47 22.43
C SER A 104 -13.41 11.18 21.06
N THR A 105 -13.12 12.49 21.00
CA THR A 105 -13.04 13.27 19.76
C THR A 105 -11.61 13.44 19.24
N ALA A 106 -10.60 13.04 20.02
CA ALA A 106 -9.20 13.16 19.68
C ALA A 106 -8.63 11.84 19.13
N MET A 107 -7.40 11.92 18.63
CA MET A 107 -6.65 10.86 17.96
C MET A 107 -5.26 10.74 18.55
N GLN A 108 -4.75 9.50 18.55
CA GLN A 108 -3.36 9.21 18.85
C GLN A 108 -2.85 8.11 17.94
N VAL A 109 -1.63 8.27 17.45
CA VAL A 109 -0.93 7.20 16.73
C VAL A 109 -0.04 6.44 17.70
N LEU A 110 -0.13 5.11 17.63
CA LEU A 110 0.62 4.15 18.42
C LEU A 110 1.40 3.23 17.49
N ARG A 111 2.63 2.90 17.89
CA ARG A 111 3.33 1.71 17.37
C ARG A 111 2.86 0.51 18.18
N TRP A 112 2.25 -0.44 17.50
CA TRP A 112 1.96 -1.75 18.06
C TRP A 112 3.07 -2.72 17.67
N LEU A 113 3.67 -3.39 18.65
CA LEU A 113 4.69 -4.41 18.44
C LEU A 113 4.07 -5.80 18.58
N ARG A 114 4.60 -6.80 17.87
CA ARG A 114 4.10 -8.19 17.92
C ARG A 114 3.96 -8.77 19.34
N GLY A 115 4.80 -8.33 20.28
CA GLY A 115 4.73 -8.69 21.70
C GLY A 115 3.45 -8.21 22.42
N GLY A 116 2.67 -7.32 21.80
CA GLY A 116 1.52 -6.64 22.40
C GLY A 116 1.87 -5.33 23.08
N GLU A 117 3.15 -4.95 23.11
CA GLU A 117 3.61 -3.65 23.56
C GLU A 117 3.09 -2.54 22.62
N ARG A 118 2.73 -1.41 23.23
CA ARG A 118 2.19 -0.23 22.54
C ARG A 118 3.01 0.97 22.96
N VAL A 119 3.57 1.68 21.99
CA VAL A 119 4.38 2.88 22.21
C VAL A 119 3.68 4.06 21.56
N ALA A 120 3.45 5.13 22.32
CA ALA A 120 2.87 6.35 21.78
C ALA A 120 3.86 7.01 20.80
N VAL A 121 3.39 7.23 19.57
CA VAL A 121 4.13 7.93 18.51
C VAL A 121 3.81 9.42 18.55
N THR A 122 2.53 9.76 18.75
CA THR A 122 2.10 11.15 18.83
C THR A 122 1.49 11.47 20.19
N PRO A 123 1.46 12.77 20.57
CA PRO A 123 0.51 13.23 21.58
C PRO A 123 -0.94 12.98 21.11
N VAL A 124 -1.87 13.03 22.06
CA VAL A 124 -3.31 13.03 21.78
C VAL A 124 -3.68 14.41 21.22
N SER A 125 -4.23 14.45 20.01
CA SER A 125 -4.62 15.69 19.32
C SER A 125 -5.82 15.47 18.41
N GLU A 126 -6.36 16.51 17.78
CA GLU A 126 -7.58 16.39 16.97
C GLU A 126 -7.38 15.59 15.67
N SER A 127 -6.22 15.69 15.01
CA SER A 127 -5.93 14.95 13.78
C SER A 127 -4.44 14.80 13.49
N HIS A 128 -4.10 13.68 12.85
CA HIS A 128 -2.80 13.40 12.25
C HIS A 128 -3.01 12.98 10.78
N GLN A 129 -2.22 13.51 9.86
CA GLN A 129 -2.30 13.29 8.42
C GLN A 129 -0.95 12.78 7.87
N GLY A 130 -0.99 12.17 6.69
CA GLY A 130 0.24 11.81 5.95
C GLY A 130 1.17 10.85 6.68
N LEU A 131 0.61 9.93 7.47
CA LEU A 131 1.39 8.98 8.28
C LEU A 131 2.24 8.07 7.40
N ALA A 132 3.55 8.22 7.49
CA ALA A 132 4.53 7.39 6.84
C ALA A 132 5.48 6.77 7.87
N MET A 133 6.05 5.63 7.51
CA MET A 133 7.02 4.92 8.35
C MET A 133 8.18 4.42 7.50
N ASN A 134 9.38 4.38 8.07
CA ASN A 134 10.52 3.75 7.40
C ASN A 134 10.39 2.21 7.40
N ALA A 135 11.24 1.53 6.61
CA ALA A 135 11.08 0.11 6.34
C ALA A 135 11.13 -0.79 7.59
N ASP A 136 11.97 -0.47 8.57
CA ASP A 136 12.09 -1.24 9.83
C ASP A 136 11.07 -0.83 10.90
N GLY A 137 10.30 0.23 10.64
CA GLY A 137 9.27 0.70 11.55
C GLY A 137 9.74 1.55 12.73
N THR A 138 11.02 1.93 12.77
CA THR A 138 11.60 2.66 13.91
C THR A 138 11.41 4.17 13.84
N VAL A 139 11.12 4.70 12.65
CA VAL A 139 10.92 6.13 12.41
C VAL A 139 9.56 6.36 11.75
N VAL A 140 8.80 7.30 12.29
CA VAL A 140 7.45 7.66 11.84
C VAL A 140 7.36 9.15 11.62
N GLY A 141 6.72 9.57 10.54
CA GLY A 141 6.54 10.97 10.22
C GLY A 141 5.17 11.23 9.64
N GLY A 142 4.72 12.46 9.76
CA GLY A 142 3.43 12.91 9.25
C GLY A 142 3.25 14.39 9.53
N ALA A 143 2.01 14.85 9.47
CA ALA A 143 1.64 16.21 9.84
C ALA A 143 0.52 16.18 10.89
N GLN A 144 0.58 17.08 11.86
CA GLN A 144 -0.49 17.31 12.83
C GLN A 144 -1.31 18.52 12.39
N TYR A 145 -2.64 18.45 12.46
CA TYR A 145 -3.52 19.59 12.22
C TYR A 145 -3.77 20.39 13.50
N LEU A 146 -3.68 21.72 13.43
CA LEU A 146 -4.07 22.66 14.50
C LEU A 146 -5.22 23.56 14.01
N TYR A 147 -6.44 23.38 14.51
CA TYR A 147 -7.61 24.15 14.04
C TYR A 147 -7.37 25.68 13.79
N HIS A 148 -7.87 26.21 12.65
CA HIS A 148 -8.02 27.63 12.24
C HIS A 148 -6.94 28.35 11.37
N SER A 149 -6.02 27.69 10.66
CA SER A 149 -5.26 28.37 9.57
C SER A 149 -4.77 27.37 8.51
N PRO A 150 -4.62 27.74 7.22
CA PRO A 150 -3.81 26.95 6.27
C PRO A 150 -2.36 26.70 6.77
N ASP A 151 -1.78 27.57 7.63
CA ASP A 151 -0.48 27.31 8.30
C ASP A 151 -0.52 26.19 9.37
N SER A 152 -1.63 25.46 9.49
CA SER A 152 -1.90 24.60 10.65
C SER A 152 -1.35 23.19 10.60
N GLU A 153 -0.77 22.78 9.47
CA GLU A 153 -0.10 21.49 9.39
C GLU A 153 1.34 21.60 9.88
N GLN A 154 1.60 21.03 11.05
CA GLN A 154 2.95 20.93 11.59
C GLN A 154 3.55 19.58 11.21
N PRO A 155 4.58 19.54 10.34
CA PRO A 155 5.27 18.30 10.05
C PRO A 155 5.92 17.82 11.34
N TYR A 156 5.87 16.52 11.59
CA TYR A 156 6.50 15.94 12.76
C TYR A 156 7.28 14.68 12.40
N LEU A 157 8.16 14.34 13.32
CA LEU A 157 8.94 13.14 13.31
C LEU A 157 8.90 12.49 14.68
N TRP A 158 8.84 11.17 14.69
CA TRP A 158 9.00 10.36 15.87
C TRP A 158 10.03 9.27 15.61
N SER A 159 10.85 9.02 16.62
CA SER A 159 11.81 7.92 16.68
C SER A 159 12.00 7.52 18.13
N GLU A 160 12.39 6.28 18.42
CA GLU A 160 12.64 5.86 19.81
C GLU A 160 13.69 6.72 20.52
N ALA A 161 14.76 7.10 19.82
CA ALA A 161 15.85 7.90 20.39
C ALA A 161 15.47 9.37 20.64
N GLY A 162 14.72 9.97 19.71
CA GLY A 162 14.39 11.40 19.73
C GLY A 162 12.99 11.76 20.24
N GLY A 163 12.12 10.78 20.43
CA GLY A 163 10.70 11.01 20.73
C GLY A 163 9.95 11.78 19.63
N TYR A 164 8.75 12.24 19.96
CA TYR A 164 7.93 13.10 19.10
C TYR A 164 8.52 14.51 19.07
N ARG A 165 8.68 15.06 17.86
CA ARG A 165 9.14 16.43 17.66
C ARG A 165 8.60 17.00 16.37
N ILE A 166 8.34 18.31 16.40
CA ILE A 166 7.93 19.07 15.23
C ILE A 166 9.17 19.35 14.37
N LEU A 167 9.05 19.11 13.07
CA LEU A 167 10.04 19.49 12.09
C LEU A 167 9.85 20.95 11.66
N PRO A 168 10.91 21.66 11.30
CA PRO A 168 10.80 23.00 10.75
C PRO A 168 10.11 22.98 9.37
N ALA A 169 9.28 23.98 9.11
CA ALA A 169 8.70 24.27 7.80
C ALA A 169 9.20 25.63 7.29
N PRO A 170 9.33 25.84 5.96
CA PRO A 170 9.64 27.15 5.40
C PRO A 170 8.57 28.19 5.76
N GLU A 171 8.95 29.46 5.83
CA GLU A 171 8.01 30.56 6.05
C GLU A 171 7.04 30.69 4.86
N GLY A 172 5.74 30.82 5.14
CA GLY A 172 4.69 30.88 4.12
C GLY A 172 4.40 29.55 3.41
N ALA A 173 4.94 28.43 3.92
CA ALA A 173 4.62 27.10 3.41
C ALA A 173 3.29 26.59 3.97
N ASP A 174 2.45 26.07 3.09
CA ASP A 174 1.20 25.37 3.43
C ASP A 174 1.38 23.85 3.29
N GLY A 175 0.71 23.09 4.16
CA GLY A 175 0.59 21.63 4.04
C GLY A 175 1.89 20.84 4.15
N THR A 176 2.91 21.38 4.83
CA THR A 176 4.24 20.76 4.91
C THR A 176 4.16 19.41 5.60
N ARG A 177 4.58 18.34 4.90
CA ARG A 177 4.52 16.97 5.43
C ARG A 177 5.63 16.06 4.89
N PRO A 178 6.17 15.14 5.71
CA PRO A 178 6.97 14.02 5.23
C PRO A 178 6.18 13.15 4.26
N THR A 179 6.83 12.64 3.23
CA THR A 179 6.23 11.73 2.25
C THR A 179 6.93 10.38 2.20
N HIS A 180 8.26 10.36 2.36
CA HIS A 180 9.04 9.13 2.42
C HIS A 180 10.35 9.29 3.19
N PHE A 181 10.89 8.16 3.64
CA PHE A 181 12.17 8.09 4.36
C PHE A 181 13.28 7.66 3.41
N ASP A 182 14.44 8.30 3.51
CA ASP A 182 15.65 7.82 2.86
C ASP A 182 16.17 6.56 3.58
N PRO A 183 16.92 5.66 2.90
CA PRO A 183 17.62 4.58 3.57
C PRO A 183 18.53 5.05 4.71
N ASN A 184 19.05 6.28 4.63
CA ASN A 184 19.67 6.96 5.75
C ASN A 184 18.58 7.51 6.69
N PRO A 185 18.46 7.01 7.94
CA PRO A 185 17.41 7.44 8.88
C PRO A 185 17.52 8.90 9.31
N ALA A 186 18.68 9.54 9.08
CA ALA A 186 18.86 10.97 9.31
C ALA A 186 18.19 11.84 8.23
N VAL A 187 17.74 11.27 7.12
CA VAL A 187 17.24 11.99 5.96
C VAL A 187 15.78 11.63 5.68
N ILE A 188 14.96 12.66 5.58
CA ILE A 188 13.52 12.54 5.35
C ILE A 188 13.14 13.47 4.21
N HIS A 189 12.28 13.00 3.34
CA HIS A 189 11.77 13.79 2.23
C HIS A 189 10.31 14.12 2.46
N GLY A 190 9.89 15.26 1.95
CA GLY A 190 8.52 15.71 2.04
C GLY A 190 8.16 16.67 0.92
N ILE A 191 6.97 17.21 1.08
CA ILE A 191 6.40 18.22 0.20
C ILE A 191 5.81 19.35 1.05
N PHE A 192 5.69 20.51 0.43
CA PHE A 192 4.89 21.63 0.92
C PHE A 192 4.36 22.41 -0.29
N PHE A 193 3.44 23.32 -0.04
CA PHE A 193 2.87 24.19 -1.06
C PHE A 193 3.22 25.64 -0.77
N VAL A 194 3.42 26.41 -1.83
CA VAL A 194 3.53 27.87 -1.76
C VAL A 194 2.46 28.49 -2.64
N ASP A 195 2.04 29.71 -2.32
CA ASP A 195 1.12 30.45 -3.17
C ASP A 195 1.66 30.55 -4.61
N GLY A 196 0.75 30.50 -5.56
CA GLY A 196 1.08 30.73 -6.96
C GLY A 196 1.62 32.16 -7.19
N PRO A 197 2.33 32.39 -8.30
CA PRO A 197 3.01 33.66 -8.53
C PRO A 197 2.04 34.86 -8.61
N GLU A 198 0.79 34.65 -9.02
CA GLU A 198 -0.26 35.67 -9.02
C GLU A 198 -1.46 35.29 -8.13
N PRO A 199 -2.19 36.27 -7.56
CA PRO A 199 -3.40 35.99 -6.78
C PRO A 199 -4.45 35.21 -7.56
N GLY A 200 -4.79 34.02 -7.09
CA GLY A 200 -5.74 33.11 -7.74
C GLY A 200 -5.09 31.98 -8.55
N ASP A 201 -3.76 32.02 -8.72
CA ASP A 201 -3.00 30.89 -9.25
C ASP A 201 -3.07 29.68 -8.30
N PRO A 202 -3.03 28.46 -8.84
CA PRO A 202 -2.97 27.26 -8.01
C PRO A 202 -1.67 27.25 -7.19
N ALA A 203 -1.76 26.74 -5.96
CA ALA A 203 -0.60 26.57 -5.10
C ALA A 203 0.43 25.65 -5.76
N MET A 204 1.70 26.04 -5.67
CA MET A 204 2.81 25.36 -6.32
C MET A 204 3.43 24.33 -5.38
N PRO A 205 3.50 23.04 -5.77
CA PRO A 205 4.13 22.01 -4.95
C PRO A 205 5.66 22.14 -4.97
N MET A 206 6.23 22.16 -3.78
CA MET A 206 7.66 22.27 -3.53
C MET A 206 8.17 21.01 -2.83
N ARG A 207 9.41 20.62 -3.13
CA ARG A 207 10.12 19.55 -2.42
C ARG A 207 10.81 20.11 -1.19
N ILE A 208 10.89 19.29 -0.15
CA ILE A 208 11.68 19.57 1.04
C ILE A 208 12.39 18.30 1.50
N ARG A 209 13.61 18.48 2.00
CA ARG A 209 14.39 17.44 2.67
C ARG A 209 14.82 17.94 4.03
N TRP A 210 14.60 17.11 5.04
CA TRP A 210 15.19 17.29 6.36
C TRP A 210 16.42 16.40 6.50
N ARG A 211 17.46 16.92 7.13
CA ARG A 211 18.64 16.17 7.55
C ARG A 211 18.92 16.47 9.02
N ASN A 212 18.90 15.45 9.87
CA ASN A 212 19.00 15.61 11.32
C ASN A 212 18.02 16.67 11.85
N ASP A 213 16.77 16.59 11.40
CA ASP A 213 15.67 17.48 11.76
C ASP A 213 15.79 18.94 11.28
N GLU A 214 16.86 19.30 10.56
CA GLU A 214 17.02 20.62 9.95
C GLU A 214 16.65 20.59 8.47
N ILE A 215 16.08 21.69 7.96
CA ILE A 215 15.81 21.83 6.52
C ILE A 215 17.15 21.89 5.79
N ASP A 216 17.31 21.04 4.77
CA ASP A 216 18.39 21.19 3.79
C ASP A 216 17.98 22.25 2.76
N PRO A 217 18.58 23.46 2.76
CA PRO A 217 18.10 24.55 1.91
C PRO A 217 18.23 24.25 0.42
N ALA A 218 19.17 23.37 0.03
CA ALA A 218 19.37 22.98 -1.36
C ALA A 218 18.25 22.06 -1.89
N SER A 219 17.38 21.56 -1.02
CA SER A 219 16.26 20.69 -1.39
C SER A 219 14.99 21.46 -1.76
N LEU A 220 14.92 22.75 -1.44
CA LEU A 220 13.75 23.61 -1.63
C LEU A 220 13.62 24.00 -3.10
N VAL A 221 13.18 23.06 -3.91
CA VAL A 221 12.99 23.23 -5.35
C VAL A 221 11.57 22.86 -5.74
N PRO A 222 11.02 23.49 -6.80
CA PRO A 222 9.80 23.04 -7.45
C PRO A 222 9.79 21.53 -7.67
N MET A 223 8.63 20.91 -7.48
CA MET A 223 8.48 19.53 -7.93
C MET A 223 8.64 19.50 -9.47
N PRO A 224 9.55 18.68 -10.04
CA PRO A 224 9.75 18.60 -11.48
C PRO A 224 8.44 18.21 -12.19
N ASP A 225 8.16 18.84 -13.33
CA ASP A 225 6.95 18.59 -14.15
C ASP A 225 6.76 17.10 -14.47
N ASP A 226 7.85 16.36 -14.67
CA ASP A 226 7.83 14.92 -14.97
C ASP A 226 7.28 14.07 -13.80
N THR A 227 7.35 14.56 -12.56
CA THR A 227 6.78 13.88 -11.39
C THR A 227 5.26 14.06 -11.32
N LEU A 228 4.75 15.22 -11.76
CA LEU A 228 3.32 15.46 -12.00
C LEU A 228 2.83 14.63 -13.19
N GLN A 229 3.69 14.43 -14.20
CA GLN A 229 3.39 13.58 -15.34
C GLN A 229 3.19 12.11 -14.96
N ILE A 230 3.86 11.51 -13.98
CA ILE A 230 3.62 10.07 -13.67
C ILE A 230 2.17 9.84 -13.19
N GLY A 231 1.63 10.74 -12.36
CA GLY A 231 0.22 10.69 -11.95
C GLY A 231 -0.75 10.97 -13.11
N GLN A 232 -0.39 11.89 -14.01
CA GLN A 232 -1.18 12.24 -15.19
C GLN A 232 -1.08 11.20 -16.32
N ILE A 233 0.06 10.53 -16.48
CA ILE A 233 0.34 9.44 -17.42
C ILE A 233 -0.36 8.17 -16.92
N ALA A 234 -0.29 7.86 -15.63
CA ALA A 234 -1.07 6.78 -15.03
C ALA A 234 -2.58 7.01 -15.25
N SER A 235 -3.04 8.27 -15.12
CA SER A 235 -4.42 8.65 -15.44
C SER A 235 -4.72 8.53 -16.95
N ALA A 236 -3.86 9.03 -17.83
CA ALA A 236 -4.05 9.04 -19.28
C ALA A 236 -3.98 7.63 -19.93
N GLN A 237 -3.09 6.77 -19.47
CA GLN A 237 -2.97 5.38 -19.94
C GLN A 237 -4.14 4.51 -19.45
N SER A 238 -4.68 4.81 -18.27
CA SER A 238 -5.90 4.16 -17.76
C SER A 238 -7.13 4.47 -18.62
N LEU A 239 -7.21 5.68 -19.19
CA LEU A 239 -8.30 6.08 -20.12
C LEU A 239 -8.25 5.33 -21.45
N GLN A 240 -7.05 5.14 -22.01
CA GLN A 240 -6.86 4.46 -23.30
C GLN A 240 -7.17 2.96 -23.22
N ALA A 241 -6.84 2.33 -22.09
CA ALA A 241 -7.01 0.90 -21.88
C ALA A 241 -8.45 0.49 -21.49
N ALA A 242 -9.30 1.43 -21.09
CA ALA A 242 -10.72 1.20 -20.83
C ALA A 242 -11.58 1.16 -22.12
N GLY A 243 -11.03 1.55 -23.29
CA GLY A 243 -11.78 1.61 -24.55
C GLY A 243 -12.96 2.61 -24.52
N ILE A 244 -12.85 3.65 -23.69
CA ILE A 244 -13.91 4.64 -23.46
C ILE A 244 -13.60 5.88 -24.32
N ASP A 245 -14.37 6.13 -25.37
CA ASP A 245 -14.34 7.34 -26.22
C ASP A 245 -14.86 8.61 -25.50
N ARG A 246 -14.98 8.59 -24.17
CA ARG A 246 -15.48 9.68 -23.34
C ARG A 246 -14.52 9.94 -22.19
N TYR A 247 -14.31 11.22 -21.92
CA TYR A 247 -13.43 11.74 -20.89
C TYR A 247 -13.99 11.41 -19.50
N GLU A 248 -13.68 10.22 -18.95
CA GLU A 248 -14.16 9.82 -17.62
C GLU A 248 -13.00 9.23 -16.80
N PRO A 249 -12.46 9.96 -15.80
CA PRO A 249 -11.27 9.53 -15.06
C PRO A 249 -11.55 8.31 -14.17
N MET A 250 -10.65 7.33 -14.24
CA MET A 250 -10.57 6.21 -13.30
C MET A 250 -10.24 6.69 -11.88
N SER A 251 -10.83 6.05 -10.87
CA SER A 251 -10.38 6.21 -9.48
C SER A 251 -9.22 5.24 -9.24
N ILE A 252 -7.99 5.77 -9.15
CA ILE A 252 -6.81 4.99 -8.75
C ILE A 252 -6.93 4.72 -7.26
N VAL A 253 -7.03 3.45 -6.89
CA VAL A 253 -7.16 3.01 -5.49
C VAL A 253 -5.79 2.71 -4.90
N TRP A 254 -4.86 2.16 -5.70
CA TRP A 254 -3.54 1.75 -5.22
C TRP A 254 -2.50 1.56 -6.35
N MET A 255 -1.22 1.79 -6.06
CA MET A 255 -0.06 1.59 -6.96
C MET A 255 1.12 0.95 -6.21
N ASP A 256 1.82 -0.01 -6.83
CA ASP A 256 3.03 -0.59 -6.23
C ASP A 256 4.25 0.33 -6.37
N LEU A 257 5.22 0.14 -5.46
CA LEU A 257 6.44 0.96 -5.45
C LEU A 257 7.32 0.76 -6.69
N GLN A 258 7.06 -0.28 -7.49
CA GLN A 258 7.81 -0.60 -8.71
C GLN A 258 7.08 -0.18 -10.00
N GLY A 259 5.90 0.43 -9.89
CA GLY A 259 5.07 0.83 -11.04
C GLY A 259 4.70 -0.33 -11.96
N GLY A 260 4.57 -1.55 -11.41
CA GLY A 260 4.21 -2.77 -12.13
C GLY A 260 2.73 -3.15 -12.01
N ILE A 261 2.01 -2.66 -10.99
CA ILE A 261 0.58 -2.94 -10.77
C ILE A 261 -0.17 -1.69 -10.34
N LEU A 262 -1.34 -1.46 -10.95
CA LEU A 262 -2.33 -0.48 -10.50
C LEU A 262 -3.67 -1.16 -10.25
N LEU A 263 -4.34 -0.77 -9.17
CA LEU A 263 -5.70 -1.18 -8.85
C LEU A 263 -6.63 0.03 -8.93
N GLY A 264 -7.80 -0.16 -9.51
CA GLY A 264 -8.81 0.89 -9.60
C GLY A 264 -10.22 0.34 -9.76
N SER A 265 -11.20 1.24 -9.77
CA SER A 265 -12.58 0.90 -10.08
C SER A 265 -13.16 1.85 -11.12
N GLU A 266 -14.06 1.31 -11.95
CA GLU A 266 -14.86 2.09 -12.88
C GLU A 266 -15.90 2.95 -12.11
N PRO A 267 -16.01 4.27 -12.35
CA PRO A 267 -16.80 5.19 -11.52
C PRO A 267 -18.30 4.87 -11.41
N PHE A 268 -18.90 4.25 -12.44
CA PHE A 268 -20.35 4.04 -12.52
C PHE A 268 -20.77 2.56 -12.43
N SER A 269 -19.91 1.64 -12.87
CA SER A 269 -20.18 0.20 -12.80
C SER A 269 -19.65 -0.43 -11.51
N ASN A 270 -18.76 0.28 -10.79
CA ASN A 270 -17.99 -0.22 -9.65
C ASN A 270 -17.24 -1.53 -9.95
N GLN A 271 -16.91 -1.78 -11.22
CA GLN A 271 -16.09 -2.92 -11.63
C GLN A 271 -14.63 -2.66 -11.24
N ALA A 272 -14.01 -3.64 -10.59
CA ALA A 272 -12.60 -3.58 -10.24
C ALA A 272 -11.74 -3.87 -11.48
N LEU A 273 -10.75 -3.01 -11.69
CA LEU A 273 -9.76 -3.10 -12.76
C LEU A 273 -8.37 -3.30 -12.18
N ILE A 274 -7.54 -4.00 -12.93
CA ILE A 274 -6.11 -4.18 -12.64
C ILE A 274 -5.31 -3.85 -13.87
N TRP A 275 -4.33 -2.96 -13.73
CA TRP A 275 -3.27 -2.81 -14.71
C TRP A 275 -2.06 -3.62 -14.26
N THR A 276 -1.45 -4.36 -15.19
CA THR A 276 -0.15 -4.99 -14.97
C THR A 276 0.79 -4.65 -16.11
N ARG A 277 2.08 -4.53 -15.82
CA ARG A 277 3.11 -4.24 -16.82
C ARG A 277 3.05 -5.19 -18.03
N SER A 278 2.83 -6.48 -17.78
CA SER A 278 2.80 -7.50 -18.82
C SER A 278 1.50 -7.56 -19.64
N ASN A 279 0.36 -7.14 -19.08
CA ASN A 279 -0.96 -7.39 -19.68
C ASN A 279 -1.78 -6.13 -20.00
N GLY A 280 -1.32 -4.93 -19.63
CA GLY A 280 -2.15 -3.73 -19.71
C GLY A 280 -3.29 -3.76 -18.68
N VAL A 281 -4.40 -3.06 -18.98
CA VAL A 281 -5.58 -3.05 -18.09
C VAL A 281 -6.47 -4.25 -18.40
N CYS A 282 -6.85 -4.96 -17.36
CA CYS A 282 -7.82 -6.04 -17.39
C CYS A 282 -8.94 -5.76 -16.39
N ARG A 283 -10.13 -6.34 -16.60
CA ARG A 283 -11.05 -6.55 -15.48
C ARG A 283 -10.39 -7.46 -14.47
N LEU A 284 -10.48 -7.11 -13.18
CA LEU A 284 -9.85 -7.90 -12.12
C LEU A 284 -10.38 -9.34 -12.10
N GLN A 285 -11.68 -9.53 -12.33
CA GLN A 285 -12.31 -10.84 -12.48
C GLN A 285 -11.63 -11.69 -13.57
N ASP A 286 -11.49 -11.13 -14.77
CA ASP A 286 -10.95 -11.85 -15.93
C ASP A 286 -9.46 -12.15 -15.74
N TRP A 287 -8.72 -11.21 -15.12
CA TRP A 287 -7.32 -11.40 -14.75
C TRP A 287 -7.14 -12.54 -13.74
N LEU A 288 -7.97 -12.56 -12.68
CA LEU A 288 -7.94 -13.63 -11.68
C LEU A 288 -8.28 -14.99 -12.30
N GLN A 289 -9.28 -15.06 -13.18
CA GLN A 289 -9.69 -16.30 -13.85
C GLN A 289 -8.65 -16.85 -14.83
N ALA A 290 -7.79 -15.99 -15.38
CA ALA A 290 -6.69 -16.40 -16.25
C ALA A 290 -5.48 -16.93 -15.48
N LEU A 291 -5.39 -16.70 -14.17
CA LEU A 291 -4.39 -17.34 -13.33
C LEU A 291 -4.70 -18.83 -13.14
N PRO A 292 -3.68 -19.69 -12.97
CA PRO A 292 -3.85 -21.11 -12.72
C PRO A 292 -4.26 -21.38 -11.26
N VAL A 293 -5.35 -20.75 -10.80
CA VAL A 293 -5.89 -20.86 -9.43
C VAL A 293 -7.37 -21.20 -9.45
N GLU A 294 -7.83 -21.93 -8.43
CA GLU A 294 -9.25 -22.17 -8.24
C GLU A 294 -9.89 -20.97 -7.53
N LEU A 295 -10.94 -20.42 -8.13
CA LEU A 295 -11.69 -19.29 -7.60
C LEU A 295 -13.11 -19.70 -7.22
N PRO A 296 -13.65 -19.16 -6.12
CA PRO A 296 -15.04 -19.34 -5.74
C PRO A 296 -15.99 -18.68 -6.75
N GLU A 297 -17.08 -19.37 -7.05
CA GLU A 297 -18.16 -18.86 -7.91
C GLU A 297 -18.91 -17.69 -7.25
N ASP A 298 -19.69 -16.95 -8.05
CA ASP A 298 -20.58 -15.85 -7.62
C ASP A 298 -19.92 -14.83 -6.66
N THR A 299 -18.65 -14.51 -6.92
CA THR A 299 -17.88 -13.54 -6.13
C THR A 299 -17.60 -12.31 -6.98
N ARG A 300 -18.03 -11.14 -6.50
CA ARG A 300 -17.58 -9.85 -7.05
C ARG A 300 -16.25 -9.48 -6.39
N TRP A 301 -15.21 -9.33 -7.20
CA TRP A 301 -13.86 -9.03 -6.71
C TRP A 301 -13.59 -7.54 -6.63
N GLU A 302 -12.89 -7.15 -5.59
CA GLU A 302 -12.33 -5.82 -5.37
C GLU A 302 -10.88 -5.99 -4.94
N GLY A 303 -9.95 -5.32 -5.62
CA GLY A 303 -8.54 -5.29 -5.22
C GLY A 303 -8.33 -4.14 -4.23
N SER A 304 -7.58 -4.38 -3.16
CA SER A 304 -7.34 -3.37 -2.12
C SER A 304 -5.89 -2.95 -2.02
N LEU A 305 -4.95 -3.90 -2.16
CA LEU A 305 -3.54 -3.65 -1.92
C LEU A 305 -2.67 -4.71 -2.60
N VAL A 306 -1.46 -4.33 -3.04
CA VAL A 306 -0.39 -5.28 -3.37
C VAL A 306 0.77 -5.14 -2.37
N SER A 307 1.46 -6.23 -2.08
CA SER A 307 2.72 -6.17 -1.34
C SER A 307 3.76 -5.32 -2.11
N PRO A 308 4.68 -4.65 -1.40
CA PRO A 308 5.76 -3.87 -2.02
C PRO A 308 6.63 -4.61 -3.04
N ASP A 309 6.76 -5.93 -2.94
CA ASP A 309 7.49 -6.76 -3.91
C ASP A 309 6.66 -7.21 -5.13
N GLY A 310 5.38 -6.81 -5.18
CA GLY A 310 4.46 -7.12 -6.25
C GLY A 310 3.98 -8.57 -6.28
N ARG A 311 4.31 -9.39 -5.27
CA ARG A 311 4.04 -10.85 -5.28
C ARG A 311 2.72 -11.24 -4.64
N VAL A 312 2.14 -10.38 -3.82
CA VAL A 312 0.88 -10.65 -3.10
C VAL A 312 -0.13 -9.58 -3.41
N LEU A 313 -1.26 -9.95 -3.99
CA LEU A 313 -2.44 -9.09 -4.16
C LEU A 313 -3.48 -9.49 -3.12
N VAL A 314 -4.04 -8.51 -2.43
CA VAL A 314 -5.11 -8.68 -1.43
C VAL A 314 -6.32 -7.87 -1.84
N GLY A 315 -7.49 -8.40 -1.52
CA GLY A 315 -8.74 -7.71 -1.81
C GLY A 315 -9.91 -8.21 -0.98
N LEU A 316 -11.10 -7.72 -1.35
CA LEU A 316 -12.38 -8.13 -0.80
C LEU A 316 -13.23 -8.82 -1.87
N GLY A 317 -13.78 -9.98 -1.52
CA GLY A 317 -14.74 -10.71 -2.32
C GLY A 317 -16.13 -10.49 -1.75
N HIS A 318 -17.07 -10.02 -2.55
CA HIS A 318 -18.45 -9.77 -2.14
C HIS A 318 -19.36 -10.85 -2.69
N ARG A 319 -20.06 -11.58 -1.81
CA ARG A 319 -21.00 -12.67 -2.15
C ARG A 319 -22.39 -12.38 -1.61
N LYS A 320 -23.38 -13.14 -2.10
CA LYS A 320 -24.79 -13.02 -1.65
C LYS A 320 -25.31 -11.58 -1.73
N GLY A 321 -25.05 -10.90 -2.84
CA GLY A 321 -25.45 -9.50 -3.02
C GLY A 321 -24.68 -8.49 -2.14
N GLY A 322 -23.55 -8.88 -1.54
CA GLY A 322 -22.72 -8.02 -0.71
C GLY A 322 -22.91 -8.17 0.81
N GLU A 323 -23.80 -9.07 1.24
CA GLU A 323 -23.99 -9.39 2.66
C GLU A 323 -22.76 -10.08 3.27
N GLU A 324 -22.04 -10.84 2.44
CA GLU A 324 -20.84 -11.56 2.83
C GLU A 324 -19.62 -10.92 2.16
N GLN A 325 -18.69 -10.44 2.99
CA GLN A 325 -17.40 -9.90 2.58
C GLN A 325 -16.30 -10.85 3.04
N VAL A 326 -15.57 -11.42 2.09
CA VAL A 326 -14.51 -12.39 2.33
C VAL A 326 -13.20 -11.80 1.84
N PRO A 327 -12.29 -11.42 2.74
CA PRO A 327 -10.95 -11.01 2.35
C PRO A 327 -10.21 -12.19 1.72
N TRP A 328 -9.46 -11.93 0.66
CA TRP A 328 -8.74 -12.94 -0.09
C TRP A 328 -7.34 -12.44 -0.43
N ARG A 329 -6.45 -13.40 -0.70
CA ARG A 329 -5.12 -13.11 -1.25
C ARG A 329 -4.80 -14.01 -2.42
N VAL A 330 -4.08 -13.44 -3.39
CA VAL A 330 -3.36 -14.16 -4.43
C VAL A 330 -1.87 -13.95 -4.20
N SER A 331 -1.08 -15.01 -4.30
CA SER A 331 0.38 -14.96 -4.12
C SER A 331 1.09 -15.67 -5.28
N SER A 332 2.28 -15.23 -5.64
CA SER A 332 3.07 -15.80 -6.73
C SER A 332 4.57 -15.81 -6.41
N GLU A 333 5.28 -16.80 -6.98
CA GLU A 333 6.75 -16.90 -6.91
C GLU A 333 7.50 -15.85 -7.76
N VAL A 334 6.78 -15.16 -8.65
CA VAL A 334 7.27 -14.01 -9.43
C VAL A 334 6.34 -12.82 -9.22
N PRO A 335 6.80 -11.57 -9.42
CA PRO A 335 5.91 -10.41 -9.35
C PRO A 335 4.69 -10.62 -10.24
N LEU A 336 3.50 -10.34 -9.71
CA LEU A 336 2.23 -10.52 -10.41
C LEU A 336 2.17 -9.65 -11.69
N ALA A 337 2.89 -8.52 -11.67
CA ALA A 337 3.09 -7.62 -12.81
C ALA A 337 3.78 -8.26 -14.03
N ASP A 338 4.54 -9.34 -13.82
CA ASP A 338 5.37 -9.99 -14.84
C ASP A 338 4.72 -11.27 -15.39
N ILE A 339 3.59 -11.71 -14.81
CA ILE A 339 2.84 -12.87 -15.30
C ILE A 339 2.15 -12.49 -16.60
N VAL A 340 2.50 -13.16 -17.70
CA VAL A 340 1.85 -12.96 -19.01
C VAL A 340 0.63 -13.87 -19.10
N LEU A 341 -0.54 -13.29 -19.32
CA LEU A 341 -1.81 -14.00 -19.38
C LEU A 341 -2.33 -14.10 -20.81
N SER A 342 -2.98 -15.22 -21.13
CA SER A 342 -3.77 -15.38 -22.35
C SER A 342 -5.23 -15.00 -22.05
N ALA A 343 -5.47 -13.76 -21.62
CA ALA A 343 -6.79 -13.30 -21.16
C ALA A 343 -7.49 -12.42 -22.21
N PRO A 344 -8.68 -12.80 -22.72
CA PRO A 344 -9.43 -12.01 -23.70
C PRO A 344 -10.04 -10.70 -23.15
N GLY A 345 -9.99 -10.48 -21.84
CA GLY A 345 -10.53 -9.29 -21.14
C GLY A 345 -9.49 -8.20 -20.83
N CYS A 346 -8.29 -8.28 -21.39
CA CYS A 346 -7.21 -7.30 -21.20
C CYS A 346 -7.04 -6.43 -22.45
N ALA A 347 -6.92 -5.12 -22.28
CA ALA A 347 -6.45 -4.23 -23.34
C ALA A 347 -4.95 -4.46 -23.54
N ALA A 348 -4.52 -4.65 -24.80
CA ALA A 348 -3.12 -4.91 -25.13
C ALA A 348 -2.17 -3.89 -24.47
N PRO A 349 -0.97 -4.31 -24.00
CA PRO A 349 -0.01 -3.40 -23.40
C PRO A 349 0.38 -2.29 -24.39
N ALA A 350 0.50 -1.05 -23.91
CA ALA A 350 1.06 0.03 -24.71
C ALA A 350 2.51 -0.33 -25.06
N GLY A 351 2.81 -0.37 -26.37
CA GLY A 351 4.11 -0.77 -26.91
C GLY A 351 5.23 0.24 -26.65
#